data_AF-A0A6I9PLB1-F1
#
_entry.id   AF-A0A6I9PLB1-F1
#
_cell.length_a   1.000
_cell.length_b   1.000
_cell.length_c   1.000
_cell.angle_alpha   90.00
_cell.angle_beta   90.00
_cell.angle_gamma   90.00
#
_symmetry.space_group_name_H-M   'P 1'
#
loop_
_entity.id
_entity.type
_entity.pdbx_description
1 polymer ?
#
loop_
_entity_poly.entity_id
_entity_poly.type
_entity_poly.pdbx_seq_one_letter_code
_entity_poly.pdbx_strand_id
1 'polypeptide(L)'
;MDDVALMIGYRPFPWIKWCWSFITPAVCMGIFIFHLVNYKPLTYNNTYVYPWWGEVIGWCLALSSMLCIPVSILYKLVSAKGTFKERWAHLTTPVWGHHHLEYMAPDLRALTSNAPGTEENKVIIFESVM
;
A
#
# COMPACT_ATOMS: atom_id res chain seq x y z
N MET A 1 -3.80 -1.64 -12.33
CA MET A 1 -3.56 -2.79 -13.25
C MET A 1 -2.87 -2.32 -14.51
N ASP A 2 -2.96 -1.04 -14.81
CA ASP A 2 -2.40 -0.42 -16.00
C ASP A 2 -0.86 -0.40 -15.94
N ASP A 3 -0.25 -0.23 -14.76
CA ASP A 3 1.20 -0.42 -14.57
C ASP A 3 1.64 -1.84 -14.97
N VAL A 4 0.90 -2.87 -14.53
CA VAL A 4 1.19 -4.27 -14.88
C VAL A 4 1.01 -4.50 -16.37
N ALA A 5 -0.04 -3.94 -16.97
CA ALA A 5 -0.29 -4.04 -18.40
C ALA A 5 0.80 -3.35 -19.24
N LEU A 6 1.34 -2.23 -18.76
CA LEU A 6 2.48 -1.55 -19.36
C LEU A 6 3.75 -2.39 -19.27
N MET A 7 4.00 -3.05 -18.14
CA MET A 7 5.19 -3.89 -17.93
C MET A 7 5.18 -5.17 -18.78
N ILE A 8 4.02 -5.79 -18.99
CA ILE A 8 3.89 -7.09 -19.68
C ILE A 8 3.36 -6.98 -21.12
N GLY A 9 2.91 -5.80 -21.54
CA GLY A 9 2.39 -5.53 -22.88
C GLY A 9 0.96 -6.01 -23.16
N TYR A 10 0.27 -6.59 -22.17
CA TYR A 10 -1.13 -7.00 -22.29
C TYR A 10 -1.88 -6.81 -20.96
N ARG A 11 -3.20 -6.63 -21.02
CA ARG A 11 -4.01 -6.41 -19.81
C ARG A 11 -4.34 -7.73 -19.11
N PRO A 12 -3.93 -7.92 -17.84
CA PRO A 12 -4.22 -9.16 -17.12
C PRO A 12 -5.72 -9.35 -16.90
N PHE A 13 -6.16 -10.61 -16.77
CA PHE A 13 -7.57 -10.94 -16.56
C PHE A 13 -8.15 -10.25 -15.30
N PRO A 14 -9.38 -9.72 -15.34
CA PRO A 14 -10.00 -9.04 -14.20
C PRO A 14 -10.11 -9.88 -12.92
N TRP A 15 -10.14 -11.21 -13.04
CA TRP A 15 -10.15 -12.13 -11.90
C TRP A 15 -8.93 -11.98 -10.97
N ILE A 16 -7.76 -11.65 -11.51
CA ILE A 16 -6.56 -11.38 -10.71
C ILE A 16 -6.78 -10.17 -9.78
N LYS A 17 -7.54 -9.17 -10.23
CA LYS A 17 -7.88 -7.99 -9.42
C LYS A 17 -8.68 -8.39 -8.18
N TRP A 18 -9.70 -9.22 -8.39
CA TRP A 18 -10.57 -9.72 -7.32
C TRP A 18 -9.80 -10.60 -6.34
N CYS A 19 -8.90 -11.44 -6.86
CA CYS A 19 -8.03 -12.27 -6.04
C CYS A 19 -7.17 -11.42 -5.08
N TRP A 20 -6.44 -10.44 -5.60
CA TRP A 20 -5.55 -9.62 -4.77
C TRP A 20 -6.29 -8.65 -3.85
N SER A 21 -7.41 -8.09 -4.28
CA SER A 21 -8.12 -7.08 -3.48
C SER A 21 -9.01 -7.68 -2.39
N PHE A 22 -9.53 -8.90 -2.58
CA PHE A 22 -10.53 -9.47 -1.66
C PHE A 22 -10.11 -10.84 -1.13
N ILE A 23 -9.72 -11.77 -2.01
CA ILE A 23 -9.43 -13.15 -1.58
C ILE A 23 -8.18 -13.19 -0.71
N THR A 24 -7.07 -12.60 -1.15
CA THR A 24 -5.82 -12.58 -0.39
C THR A 24 -5.99 -11.98 1.00
N PRO A 25 -6.53 -10.75 1.17
CA PRO A 25 -6.71 -10.19 2.52
C PRO A 25 -7.70 -11.00 3.36
N ALA A 26 -8.77 -11.55 2.77
CA ALA A 26 -9.73 -12.38 3.51
C ALA A 26 -9.10 -13.69 4.02
N VAL A 27 -8.32 -14.38 3.18
CA VAL A 27 -7.63 -15.63 3.57
C VAL A 27 -6.55 -15.34 4.62
N CYS A 28 -5.75 -14.29 4.43
CA CYS A 28 -4.75 -13.88 5.42
C CYS A 28 -5.39 -13.56 6.77
N MET A 29 -6.51 -12.81 6.78
CA MET A 29 -7.25 -12.50 7.99
C MET A 29 -7.84 -13.75 8.65
N GLY A 30 -8.41 -14.66 7.85
CA GLY A 30 -8.96 -15.92 8.34
C GLY A 30 -7.91 -16.81 9.01
N ILE A 31 -6.74 -16.97 8.38
CA ILE A 31 -5.62 -17.75 8.96
C ILE A 31 -5.12 -17.10 10.25
N PHE A 32 -4.99 -15.78 10.27
CA PHE A 32 -4.56 -15.05 11.46
C PHE A 32 -5.53 -15.23 12.63
N ILE A 33 -6.84 -15.09 12.40
CA ILE A 33 -7.86 -15.31 13.43
C ILE A 33 -7.85 -16.77 13.90
N PHE A 34 -7.76 -17.73 12.97
CA PHE A 34 -7.70 -19.15 13.33
C PHE A 34 -6.49 -19.46 14.22
N HIS A 35 -5.34 -18.85 13.93
CA HIS A 35 -4.13 -18.96 14.73
C HIS A 35 -4.29 -18.37 16.13
N LEU A 36 -5.02 -17.25 16.28
CA LEU A 36 -5.33 -16.66 17.59
C LEU A 36 -6.31 -17.51 18.41
N VAL A 37 -7.37 -18.02 17.79
CA VAL A 37 -8.41 -18.80 18.48
C VAL A 37 -7.90 -20.17 18.92
N ASN A 38 -7.12 -20.83 18.08
CA ASN A 38 -6.55 -22.15 18.38
C ASN A 38 -5.16 -22.06 19.02
N TYR A 39 -4.84 -20.90 19.60
CA TYR A 39 -3.58 -20.71 20.28
C TYR A 39 -3.47 -21.70 21.46
N LYS A 40 -2.42 -22.51 21.43
CA LYS A 40 -2.09 -23.44 22.52
C LYS A 40 -0.72 -23.10 23.08
N PRO A 41 -0.54 -23.17 24.41
CA PRO A 41 0.76 -22.95 25.01
C PRO A 41 1.76 -23.93 24.42
N LEU A 42 2.97 -23.43 24.15
CA LEU A 42 4.03 -24.22 23.53
C LEU A 42 4.44 -25.36 24.48
N THR A 43 4.27 -26.61 24.03
CA THR A 43 4.73 -27.79 24.76
C THR A 43 5.83 -28.51 24.00
N TYR A 44 6.90 -28.87 24.70
CA TYR A 44 7.98 -29.69 24.17
C TYR A 44 7.78 -31.14 24.65
N ASN A 45 7.75 -32.07 23.69
CA ASN A 45 7.58 -33.52 23.95
C ASN A 45 6.34 -33.91 24.79
N ASN A 46 5.24 -33.13 24.73
CA ASN A 46 3.99 -33.32 25.50
C ASN A 46 4.13 -33.42 27.03
N THR A 47 5.31 -33.20 27.57
CA THR A 47 5.64 -33.33 29.01
C THR A 47 6.21 -32.05 29.58
N TYR A 48 6.85 -31.22 28.75
CA TYR A 48 7.41 -29.94 29.18
C TYR A 48 6.56 -28.78 28.65
N VAL A 49 5.86 -28.10 29.55
CA VAL A 49 5.15 -26.85 29.24
C VAL A 49 6.15 -25.70 29.32
N TYR A 50 6.27 -24.91 28.25
CA TYR A 50 7.17 -23.76 28.26
C TYR A 50 6.74 -22.76 29.35
N PRO A 51 7.68 -22.15 30.10
CA PRO A 51 7.32 -21.12 31.06
C PRO A 51 6.70 -19.93 30.34
N TRP A 52 5.72 -19.30 30.98
CA TRP A 52 4.96 -18.17 30.42
C TRP A 52 5.84 -17.01 29.93
N TRP A 53 7.00 -16.77 30.57
CA TRP A 53 7.96 -15.77 30.13
C TRP A 53 8.55 -16.07 28.75
N GLY A 54 8.84 -17.35 28.46
CA GLY A 54 9.40 -17.75 27.16
C GLY A 54 8.37 -17.59 26.04
N GLU A 55 7.09 -17.83 26.35
CA GLU A 55 5.98 -17.56 25.45
C GLU A 55 5.87 -16.06 25.13
N VAL A 56 5.92 -15.20 26.15
CA VAL A 56 5.90 -13.74 25.98
C VAL A 56 7.08 -13.27 25.11
N ILE A 57 8.29 -13.79 25.32
CA ILE A 57 9.46 -13.44 24.50
C ILE A 57 9.23 -13.84 23.03
N GLY A 58 8.66 -15.03 22.77
CA GLY A 58 8.31 -15.48 21.43
C GLY A 58 7.31 -14.54 20.73
N TRP A 59 6.26 -14.14 21.45
CA TRP A 59 5.29 -13.16 20.95
C TRP A 59 5.92 -11.78 20.73
N CYS A 60 6.77 -11.30 21.63
CA CYS A 60 7.49 -10.04 21.46
C CYS A 60 8.37 -10.06 20.21
N LEU A 61 9.07 -11.17 19.96
CA LEU A 61 9.92 -11.32 18.76
C LEU A 61 9.09 -11.37 17.47
N ALA A 62 7.96 -12.07 17.48
CA ALA A 62 7.04 -12.11 16.34
C ALA A 62 6.40 -10.73 16.06
N LEU A 63 5.93 -10.04 17.10
CA LEU A 63 5.30 -8.73 16.99
C LEU A 63 6.30 -7.62 16.66
N SER A 64 7.58 -7.76 17.01
CA SER A 64 8.63 -6.78 16.70
C SER A 64 8.66 -6.44 15.21
N SER A 65 8.63 -7.45 14.33
CA SER A 65 8.59 -7.24 12.87
C SER A 65 7.28 -6.60 12.42
N MET A 66 6.14 -7.03 12.98
CA MET A 66 4.83 -6.47 12.64
C MET A 66 4.69 -5.00 13.05
N LEU A 67 5.32 -4.58 14.15
CA LEU A 67 5.28 -3.22 14.67
C LEU A 67 6.14 -2.23 13.86
N CYS A 68 7.12 -2.70 13.07
CA CYS A 68 7.94 -1.82 12.23
C CYS A 68 7.09 -0.97 11.27
N ILE A 69 6.04 -1.55 10.69
CA ILE A 69 5.14 -0.86 9.74
C ILE A 69 4.39 0.29 10.43
N PRO A 70 3.57 0.07 11.49
CA PRO A 70 2.83 1.14 12.15
C PRO A 70 3.75 2.18 12.80
N VAL A 71 4.90 1.77 13.37
CA VAL A 71 5.89 2.72 13.92
C VAL A 71 6.42 3.64 12.83
N SER A 72 6.73 3.12 11.65
CA SER A 72 7.20 3.95 10.53
C SER A 72 6.14 4.95 10.04
N ILE A 73 4.87 4.54 10.02
CA ILE A 73 3.74 5.40 9.66
C ILE A 73 3.58 6.52 10.68
N LEU A 74 3.57 6.18 11.98
CA LEU A 74 3.47 7.15 13.07
C LEU A 74 4.64 8.14 13.05
N TYR A 75 5.87 7.64 12.88
CA TYR A 75 7.06 8.47 12.78
C TYR A 75 6.95 9.49 11.63
N LYS A 76 6.53 9.03 10.44
CA LYS A 76 6.33 9.89 9.27
C LYS A 76 5.18 10.89 9.49
N LEU A 77 4.10 10.47 10.15
CA LEU A 77 2.94 11.31 10.42
C LEU A 77 3.24 12.42 11.44
N VAL A 78 4.04 12.13 12.47
CA VAL A 78 4.45 13.12 13.48
C VAL A 78 5.50 14.08 12.90
N SER A 79 6.44 13.57 12.10
CA SER A 79 7.52 14.35 11.50
C SER A 79 7.07 15.24 10.34
N ALA A 80 5.98 14.89 9.65
CA ALA A 80 5.42 15.73 8.59
C ALA A 80 4.85 17.05 9.16
N LYS A 81 5.08 18.17 8.49
CA LYS A 81 4.53 19.49 8.85
C LYS A 81 3.14 19.65 8.21
N GLY A 82 2.22 20.36 8.88
CA GLY A 82 0.86 20.64 8.38
C GLY A 82 -0.26 20.02 9.21
N THR A 83 -1.49 20.05 8.69
CA THR A 83 -2.67 19.45 9.33
C THR A 83 -2.74 17.93 9.12
N PHE A 84 -3.42 17.18 9.99
CA PHE A 84 -3.51 15.70 9.89
C PHE A 84 -3.98 15.22 8.52
N LYS A 85 -4.95 15.92 7.91
CA LYS A 85 -5.50 15.57 6.60
C LYS A 85 -4.47 15.76 5.47
N GLU A 86 -3.71 16.86 5.51
CA GLU A 86 -2.64 17.13 4.53
C GLU A 86 -1.49 16.13 4.68
N ARG A 87 -1.10 15.81 5.92
CA ARG A 87 -0.04 14.83 6.19
C ARG A 87 -0.45 13.45 5.68
N TRP A 88 -1.68 13.02 5.94
CA TRP A 88 -2.19 11.75 5.44
C TRP A 88 -2.22 11.71 3.92
N ALA A 89 -2.79 12.75 3.29
CA ALA A 89 -2.83 12.85 1.83
C ALA A 89 -1.42 12.75 1.24
N HIS A 90 -0.46 13.53 1.75
CA HIS A 90 0.93 13.51 1.32
C HIS A 90 1.62 12.15 1.52
N LEU A 91 1.31 11.43 2.61
CA LEU A 91 1.89 10.10 2.87
C LEU A 91 1.27 8.99 2.00
N THR A 92 0.02 9.17 1.56
CA THR A 92 -0.66 8.22 0.68
C THR A 92 -0.45 8.50 -0.81
N THR A 93 0.08 9.68 -1.17
CA THR A 93 0.46 9.98 -2.55
C THR A 93 1.80 9.35 -2.89
N PRO A 94 1.93 8.64 -4.03
CA PRO A 94 3.20 8.11 -4.48
C PRO A 94 4.17 9.25 -4.82
N VAL A 95 5.47 9.02 -4.61
CA VAL A 95 6.52 9.94 -5.05
C VAL A 95 6.79 9.69 -6.52
N TRP A 96 6.51 10.69 -7.36
CA TRP A 96 6.75 10.63 -8.80
C TRP A 96 8.20 11.04 -9.12
N GLY A 97 9.00 10.09 -9.62
CA GLY A 97 10.32 10.38 -10.20
C GLY A 97 10.26 10.72 -11.69
N HIS A 98 11.35 11.25 -12.26
CA HIS A 98 11.42 11.64 -13.67
C HIS A 98 11.01 10.51 -14.64
N HIS A 99 11.44 9.28 -14.37
CA HIS A 99 11.09 8.13 -15.20
C HIS A 99 9.59 7.82 -15.22
N HIS A 100 8.87 8.06 -14.11
CA HIS A 100 7.42 7.85 -14.09
C HIS A 100 6.67 8.85 -14.97
N LEU A 101 7.18 10.08 -15.09
CA LEU A 101 6.62 11.12 -15.94
C LEU A 101 6.79 10.77 -17.43
N GLU A 102 7.91 10.12 -17.79
CA GLU A 102 8.18 9.67 -19.16
C GLU A 102 7.18 8.60 -19.61
N TYR A 103 6.77 7.69 -18.71
CA TYR A 103 5.73 6.69 -18.98
C TYR A 103 4.31 7.28 -18.97
N MET A 104 4.07 8.35 -18.21
CA MET A 104 2.76 9.00 -18.11
C MET A 104 2.49 9.97 -19.27
N ALA A 105 3.53 10.59 -19.85
CA ALA A 105 3.40 11.56 -20.94
C ALA A 105 2.70 11.03 -22.22
N PRO A 106 2.91 9.78 -22.67
CA PRO A 106 2.16 9.20 -23.79
C PRO A 106 0.66 9.10 -23.51
N ASP A 107 0.28 8.70 -22.29
CA ASP A 107 -1.12 8.56 -21.88
C ASP A 107 -1.79 9.93 -21.74
N LEU A 108 -1.08 10.90 -21.13
CA LEU A 108 -1.54 12.29 -21.06
C LEU A 108 -1.76 12.90 -22.46
N ARG A 109 -0.85 12.63 -23.40
CA ARG A 109 -0.97 13.07 -24.80
C ARG A 109 -2.18 12.43 -25.49
N ALA A 110 -2.39 11.12 -25.33
CA ALA A 110 -3.53 10.40 -25.88
C ALA A 110 -4.87 10.86 -25.27
N LEU A 111 -4.89 11.19 -23.98
CA LEU A 111 -6.07 11.76 -23.32
C LEU A 111 -6.35 13.19 -23.82
N THR A 112 -5.33 14.03 -24.04
CA THR A 112 -5.53 15.36 -24.65
C THR A 112 -5.96 15.31 -26.11
N SER A 113 -5.50 14.33 -26.90
CA SER A 113 -5.97 14.20 -28.29
C SER A 113 -7.42 13.73 -28.40
N ASN A 114 -7.90 13.02 -27.38
CA ASN A 114 -9.25 12.45 -27.35
C ASN A 114 -10.28 13.33 -26.62
N ALA A 115 -9.88 14.47 -26.04
CA ALA A 115 -10.78 15.43 -25.41
C ALA A 115 -11.27 16.46 -26.46
N PRO A 116 -12.58 16.52 -26.78
CA PRO A 116 -13.09 17.59 -27.62
C PRO A 116 -13.19 18.88 -26.79
N GLY A 117 -12.32 19.85 -27.08
CA GLY A 117 -12.56 21.27 -26.77
C GLY A 117 -12.10 21.80 -25.41
N THR A 118 -10.80 21.80 -25.10
CA THR A 118 -10.27 22.60 -23.97
C THR A 118 -8.90 23.24 -24.27
N GLU A 119 -8.70 23.72 -25.49
CA GLU A 119 -7.53 24.54 -25.84
C GLU A 119 -7.66 25.98 -25.30
N GLU A 120 -8.87 26.52 -25.14
CA GLU A 120 -9.07 27.92 -24.72
C GLU A 120 -8.71 28.21 -23.25
N ASN A 121 -8.95 27.27 -22.33
CA ASN A 121 -8.64 27.47 -20.90
C ASN A 121 -7.14 27.34 -20.58
N LYS A 122 -6.34 26.73 -21.47
CA LYS A 122 -4.92 26.48 -21.22
C LYS A 122 -4.05 27.71 -21.51
N VAL A 123 -4.45 28.52 -22.50
CA VAL A 123 -3.76 29.77 -22.86
C VAL A 123 -3.91 30.84 -21.76
N ILE A 124 -5.11 30.97 -21.19
CA ILE A 124 -5.41 31.99 -20.16
C ILE A 124 -4.65 31.71 -18.85
N ILE A 125 -4.45 30.44 -18.49
CA ILE A 125 -3.71 30.07 -17.27
C ILE A 125 -2.20 30.27 -17.44
N PHE A 126 -1.64 30.05 -18.64
CA PHE A 126 -0.20 30.28 -18.88
C PHE A 126 0.18 31.77 -18.91
N GLU A 127 -0.69 32.64 -19.41
CA GLU A 127 -0.49 34.10 -19.39
C GLU A 127 -0.56 34.71 -17.97
N SER A 128 -1.32 34.11 -17.05
CA SER A 128 -1.46 34.64 -15.68
C SER A 128 -0.31 34.24 -14.73
N VAL A 129 0.62 33.41 -15.19
CA VAL A 129 1.75 32.88 -14.41
C VAL A 129 3.11 33.45 -14.89
N MET A 130 3.10 34.28 -15.94
CA MET A 130 4.24 35.12 -16.35
C MET A 130 4.05 36.55 -15.86
#